data_AF-A0A535RIX2-F1
#
_entry.id   AF-A0A535RIX2-F1
#
_cell.length_a   1.000
_cell.length_b   1.000
_cell.length_c   1.000
_cell.angle_alpha   90.00
_cell.angle_beta   90.00
_cell.angle_gamma   90.00
#
_symmetry.space_group_name_H-M   'P 1'
#
loop_
_entity.id
_entity.type
_entity.pdbx_description
1 polymer ?
#
loop_
_entity_poly.entity_id
_entity_poly.type
_entity_poly.pdbx_seq_one_letter_code
_entity_poly.pdbx_strand_id
1 'polypeptide(L)' 'MREHRSSHQPAPSIWPVTLATGVGLAAVGVVTSPLLLAAGLLIGAFALVGWIRQAVDEAAP' A
#
# COMPACT_ATOMS: atom_id res chain seq x y z
N MET A 1 -27.97 24.82 10.05
CA MET A 1 -26.53 24.63 10.29
C MET A 1 -26.06 23.55 9.31
N ARG A 2 -25.32 23.88 8.25
CA ARG A 2 -24.74 22.84 7.38
C ARG A 2 -23.47 22.36 8.07
N GLU A 3 -23.47 21.12 8.54
CA GLU A 3 -22.30 20.48 9.08
C GLU A 3 -21.26 20.41 7.95
N HIS A 4 -20.25 21.27 7.99
CA HIS A 4 -19.03 21.05 7.23
C HIS A 4 -18.41 19.79 7.82
N ARG A 5 -18.78 18.63 7.29
CA ARG A 5 -18.02 17.39 7.51
C ARG A 5 -16.61 17.71 7.04
N SER A 6 -15.73 18.07 7.96
CA SER A 6 -14.30 18.08 7.72
C SER A 6 -14.00 16.71 7.16
N SER A 7 -13.78 16.65 5.84
CA SER A 7 -13.31 15.45 5.18
C SER A 7 -12.05 15.05 5.93
N HIS A 8 -12.07 13.91 6.61
CA HIS A 8 -10.87 13.29 7.15
C HIS A 8 -9.93 13.12 5.96
N GLN A 9 -8.99 14.06 5.81
CA GLN A 9 -7.98 13.98 4.78
C GLN A 9 -6.95 13.02 5.34
N PRO A 10 -6.81 11.82 4.74
CA PRO A 10 -5.78 10.89 5.17
C PRO A 10 -4.44 11.63 5.07
N ALA A 11 -3.62 11.53 6.12
CA ALA A 11 -2.28 12.08 6.07
C ALA A 11 -1.53 11.54 4.83
N PRO A 12 -0.63 12.33 4.22
CA PRO A 12 0.14 11.87 3.05
C PRO A 12 0.86 10.55 3.38
N SER A 13 0.52 9.46 2.68
CA SER A 13 1.11 8.13 2.89
C SER A 13 1.89 7.68 1.65
N ILE A 14 3.11 7.18 1.85
CA ILE A 14 3.99 6.68 0.78
C ILE A 14 3.64 5.26 0.35
N TRP A 15 2.98 4.49 1.23
CA TRP A 15 2.70 3.07 1.04
C TRP A 15 1.86 2.71 -0.19
N PRO A 16 0.86 3.49 -0.64
CA PRO A 16 0.13 3.18 -1.88
C PRO A 16 1.07 3.09 -3.10
N VAL A 17 2.08 3.97 -3.15
CA VAL A 17 3.09 3.98 -4.23
C VAL A 17 4.01 2.77 -4.10
N THR A 18 4.45 2.44 -2.88
CA THR A 18 5.27 1.26 -2.61
C THR A 18 4.52 -0.03 -2.98
N LEU A 19 3.23 -0.12 -2.66
CA LEU A 19 2.36 -1.25 -3.00
C LEU A 19 2.20 -1.38 -4.53
N ALA A 20 1.89 -0.29 -5.21
CA ALA A 20 1.80 -0.26 -6.67
C ALA A 20 3.11 -0.71 -7.34
N THR A 21 4.25 -0.30 -6.77
CA THR A 21 5.58 -0.72 -7.23
C THR A 21 5.79 -2.22 -7.05
N GLY A 22 5.46 -2.77 -5.87
CA GLY A 22 5.55 -4.21 -5.60
C GLY A 22 4.64 -5.04 -6.51
N VAL A 23 3.41 -4.59 -6.74
CA VAL A 23 2.47 -5.23 -7.67
C VAL A 23 2.96 -5.16 -9.11
N GLY A 24 3.51 -4.01 -9.54
CA GLY A 24 4.12 -3.86 -10.86
C GLY A 24 5.30 -4.81 -11.07
N LEU A 25 6.18 -4.92 -10.08
CA LEU A 25 7.28 -5.90 -10.08
C LEU A 25 6.78 -7.33 -10.12
N ALA A 26 5.73 -7.66 -9.35
CA ALA A 26 5.11 -8.97 -9.38
C ALA A 26 4.53 -9.30 -10.77
N ALA A 27 3.84 -8.34 -11.39
CA ALA A 27 3.29 -8.48 -12.73
C ALA A 27 4.38 -8.73 -13.79
N VAL A 28 5.51 -8.01 -13.71
CA VAL A 28 6.69 -8.29 -14.55
C VAL A 28 7.26 -9.68 -14.26
N GLY A 29 7.29 -10.07 -12.99
CA GLY A 29 7.73 -11.38 -12.54
C GLY A 29 6.89 -12.53 -13.10
N VAL A 30 5.56 -12.37 -13.22
CA VAL A 30 4.66 -13.37 -13.83
C VAL A 30 5.15 -13.76 -15.22
N VAL A 31 5.62 -12.80 -16.01
CA VAL A 31 5.99 -13.02 -17.41
C VAL A 31 7.46 -13.38 -17.60
N THR A 32 8.33 -13.04 -16.65
CA THR A 32 9.79 -13.17 -16.79
C THR A 32 10.39 -14.31 -15.98
N SER A 33 10.04 -14.44 -14.69
CA SER A 33 10.66 -15.42 -13.80
C SER A 33 9.88 -15.61 -12.50
N PRO A 34 9.69 -16.86 -12.04
CA PRO A 34 9.11 -17.16 -10.73
C PRO A 34 9.85 -16.49 -9.56
N LEU A 35 11.17 -16.25 -9.69
CA LEU A 35 11.94 -15.53 -8.66
C LEU A 35 11.56 -14.06 -8.57
N LEU A 36 11.40 -13.38 -9.71
CA LEU A 36 10.96 -11.99 -9.74
C LEU A 36 9.52 -11.86 -9.21
N LEU A 37 8.66 -12.83 -9.54
CA LEU A 37 7.32 -12.90 -9.00
C LEU A 37 7.34 -12.96 -7.47
N ALA A 38 8.12 -13.88 -6.89
CA ALA A 38 8.24 -14.03 -5.45
C ALA A 38 8.77 -12.75 -4.78
N ALA A 39 9.78 -12.10 -5.37
CA ALA A 39 10.30 -10.82 -4.88
C ALA A 39 9.25 -9.71 -4.90
N GLY A 40 8.51 -9.56 -6.01
CA GLY A 40 7.42 -8.58 -6.13
C GLY A 40 6.28 -8.82 -5.14
N LEU A 41 5.91 -10.10 -4.93
CA LEU A 41 4.91 -10.50 -3.94
C LEU A 41 5.36 -10.17 -2.51
N LEU A 42 6.62 -10.43 -2.16
CA LEU A 42 7.17 -10.09 -0.84
C LEU A 42 7.13 -8.57 -0.63
N ILE A 43 7.62 -7.78 -1.60
CA ILE A 43 7.60 -6.31 -1.52
C ILE A 43 6.16 -5.80 -1.41
N GLY A 44 5.24 -6.33 -2.22
CA GLY A 44 3.82 -5.99 -2.17
C GLY A 44 3.18 -6.33 -0.81
N ALA A 45 3.48 -7.50 -0.26
CA ALA A 45 2.97 -7.91 1.05
C ALA A 45 3.50 -7.00 2.18
N PHE A 46 4.80 -6.68 2.18
CA PHE A 46 5.38 -5.74 3.15
C PHE A 46 4.76 -4.34 3.03
N ALA A 47 4.60 -3.86 1.80
CA ALA A 47 3.98 -2.57 1.55
C ALA A 47 2.53 -2.52 2.05
N LEU A 48 1.77 -3.60 1.82
CA LEU A 48 0.39 -3.71 2.29
C LEU A 48 0.31 -3.73 3.81
N VAL A 49 1.15 -4.53 4.47
CA VAL A 49 1.20 -4.59 5.94
C VAL A 49 1.58 -3.24 6.54
N GLY A 50 2.60 -2.57 5.98
CA GLY A 50 3.01 -1.23 6.41
C GLY A 50 1.89 -0.20 6.24
N TRP A 51 1.15 -0.29 5.13
CA TRP A 51 0.01 0.59 4.89
C TRP A 51 -1.14 0.36 5.86
N ILE A 52 -1.50 -0.90 6.09
CA ILE A 52 -2.56 -1.28 7.04
C ILE A 52 -2.18 -0.83 8.44
N ARG A 53 -0.92 -1.02 8.87
CA ARG A 53 -0.46 -0.56 10.18
C ARG A 53 -0.58 0.95 10.32
N GLN A 54 -0.15 1.72 9.30
CA GLN A 54 -0.32 3.16 9.33
C GLN A 54 -1.79 3.56 9.41
N ALA A 55 -2.67 2.89 8.66
CA ALA A 55 -4.11 3.17 8.71
C ALA A 55 -4.73 2.83 10.07
N VAL A 56 -4.25 1.78 10.75
CA VAL A 56 -4.69 1.40 12.09
C VAL A 56 -4.18 2.39 13.14
N ASP A 57 -2.90 2.78 13.06
CA ASP A 57 -2.31 3.76 13.96
C ASP A 57 -3.00 5.13 13.82
N GLU A 58 -3.33 5.56 12.60
CA GLU A 58 -4.08 6.79 12.33
C GLU A 58 -5.54 6.72 12.82
N ALA A 59 -6.13 5.52 12.88
CA ALA A 59 -7.47 5.30 13.38
C ALA A 59 -7.53 5.10 14.91
N ALA A 60 -6.38 4.96 15.57
CA ALA A 60 -6.30 4.85 17.02
C ALA A 60 -6.50 6.23 17.66
N PRO A 61 -7.42 6.37 18.64
CA PRO A 61 -7.79 7.65 19.26
C PRO A 61 -6.76 8.21 20.25
#